data_AF-A0AAV1SPB7-F1
#
_entry.id   AF-A0AAV1SPB7-F1
#
_cell.length_a   1.000
_cell.length_b   1.000
_cell.length_c   1.000
_cell.angle_alpha   90.00
_cell.angle_beta   90.00
_cell.angle_gamma   90.00
#
_symmetry.space_group_name_H-M   'P 1'
#
loop_
_entity.id
_entity.type
_entity.pdbx_description
1 polymer ?
#
loop_
_entity_poly.entity_id
_entity_poly.type
_entity_poly.pdbx_seq_one_letter_code
_entity_poly.pdbx_strand_id
1 'polypeptide(L)'
;MLTLLSRCRFAPSLPHFTPSRTKIRVSELSFPSHIATRSLTQRGSSSMSQPTAESEPNSQNEEKKAGNLDDVLVQYVVLRRDLIDTWPMGSVVTQGCHASVSAIWSHKEDPHTLQYCSPENIDSMHKVTLEVKQEHQILNLSEKLKAGGIAHKLWVEQPENIPTCLATKPYPKSVVALFFKKLKLCK
;
A
#
# COMPACT_ATOMS: atom_id res chain seq x y z
N MET A 1 -22.45 -49.24 51.20
CA MET A 1 -23.32 -48.09 51.53
C MET A 1 -22.96 -46.96 50.56
N LEU A 2 -23.85 -46.67 49.60
CA LEU A 2 -23.69 -45.62 48.59
C LEU A 2 -23.78 -44.22 49.24
N THR A 3 -23.04 -43.24 48.71
CA THR A 3 -23.51 -41.86 48.37
C THR A 3 -22.33 -41.07 47.77
N LEU A 4 -22.26 -40.91 46.45
CA LEU A 4 -22.83 -39.85 45.59
C LEU A 4 -21.96 -38.58 45.48
N LEU A 5 -21.24 -38.50 44.35
CA LEU A 5 -20.56 -37.32 43.82
C LEU A 5 -21.58 -36.21 43.50
N SER A 6 -21.37 -35.00 44.01
CA SER A 6 -22.14 -33.81 43.59
C SER A 6 -21.28 -32.93 42.67
N ARG A 7 -21.71 -32.84 41.40
CA ARG A 7 -21.19 -31.90 40.39
C ARG A 7 -21.96 -30.58 40.53
N CYS A 8 -21.33 -29.54 41.06
CA CYS A 8 -21.84 -28.18 40.91
C CYS A 8 -21.59 -27.70 39.47
N ARG A 9 -22.68 -27.48 38.73
CA ARG A 9 -22.67 -26.84 37.41
C ARG A 9 -22.66 -25.32 37.62
N PHE A 10 -21.59 -24.65 37.20
CA PHE A 10 -21.60 -23.20 37.00
C PHE A 10 -22.29 -22.89 35.67
N ALA A 11 -23.37 -22.13 35.72
CA ALA A 11 -24.00 -21.54 34.55
C ALA A 11 -23.75 -20.02 34.58
N PRO A 12 -23.09 -19.41 33.59
CA PRO A 12 -23.06 -17.97 33.45
C PRO A 12 -24.30 -17.50 32.67
N SER A 13 -25.07 -16.62 33.27
CA SER A 13 -26.14 -15.85 32.62
C SER A 13 -25.54 -14.78 31.71
N LEU A 14 -25.79 -14.87 30.41
CA LEU A 14 -25.49 -13.82 29.43
C LEU A 14 -26.62 -12.77 29.42
N PRO A 15 -26.32 -11.47 29.39
CA PRO A 15 -27.34 -10.45 29.14
C PRO A 15 -27.65 -10.40 27.63
N HIS A 16 -28.94 -10.38 27.31
CA HIS A 16 -29.46 -10.18 25.96
C HIS A 16 -29.12 -8.78 25.44
N PHE A 17 -28.29 -8.72 24.40
CA PHE A 17 -28.05 -7.51 23.61
C PHE A 17 -29.11 -7.42 22.50
N THR A 18 -29.96 -6.40 22.55
CA THR A 18 -30.89 -6.09 21.46
C THR A 18 -30.24 -5.08 20.51
N PRO A 19 -30.16 -5.35 19.19
CA PRO A 19 -29.63 -4.37 18.26
C PRO A 19 -30.74 -3.36 17.92
N SER A 20 -30.59 -2.12 18.40
CA SER A 20 -31.40 -0.98 17.96
C SER A 20 -31.02 -0.61 16.53
N ARG A 21 -31.99 -0.69 15.61
CA ARG A 21 -31.79 -0.52 14.17
C ARG A 21 -32.07 0.94 13.78
N THR A 22 -31.07 1.80 13.90
CA THR A 22 -31.16 3.19 13.42
C THR A 22 -30.93 3.23 11.91
N LYS A 23 -31.98 3.51 11.13
CA LYS A 23 -31.87 3.76 9.69
C LYS A 23 -31.22 5.13 9.47
N ILE A 24 -29.98 5.15 8.99
CA ILE A 24 -29.34 6.37 8.49
C ILE A 24 -29.80 6.57 7.04
N ARG A 25 -30.47 7.69 6.79
CA ARG A 25 -30.91 8.15 5.47
C ARG A 25 -29.74 8.90 4.82
N VAL A 26 -29.17 8.34 3.75
CA VAL A 26 -28.19 9.03 2.92
C VAL A 26 -28.94 10.01 2.02
N SER A 27 -28.70 11.31 2.22
CA SER A 27 -29.10 12.36 1.27
C SER A 27 -28.06 12.43 0.17
N GLU A 28 -28.45 12.16 -1.08
CA GLU A 28 -27.62 12.43 -2.25
C GLU A 28 -27.29 13.92 -2.33
N LEU A 29 -25.99 14.22 -2.43
CA LEU A 29 -25.49 15.54 -2.82
C LEU A 29 -25.06 15.45 -4.27
N SER A 30 -25.90 15.97 -5.15
CA SER A 30 -25.61 16.20 -6.56
C SER A 30 -24.71 17.42 -6.70
N PHE A 31 -23.50 17.23 -7.24
CA PHE A 31 -22.60 18.31 -7.63
C PHE A 31 -22.75 18.60 -9.13
N PRO A 32 -23.13 19.82 -9.55
CA PRO A 32 -23.11 20.21 -10.96
C PRO A 32 -21.75 20.78 -11.35
N SER A 33 -21.03 20.12 -12.25
CA SER A 33 -19.86 20.70 -12.93
C SER A 33 -20.25 21.14 -14.34
N HIS A 34 -20.49 22.45 -14.51
CA HIS A 34 -20.66 23.11 -15.81
C HIS A 34 -19.29 23.43 -16.44
N ILE A 35 -19.08 22.89 -17.64
CA ILE A 35 -18.50 23.44 -18.88
C ILE A 35 -17.57 24.67 -18.78
N ALA A 36 -16.36 24.55 -19.35
CA ALA A 36 -15.81 25.53 -20.31
C ALA A 36 -14.65 24.95 -21.13
N THR A 37 -14.93 24.57 -22.37
CA THR A 37 -13.95 24.42 -23.45
C THR A 37 -13.57 25.80 -23.99
N ARG A 38 -12.25 26.08 -24.11
CA ARG A 38 -11.77 27.14 -25.01
C ARG A 38 -10.50 26.71 -25.74
N SER A 39 -10.73 26.35 -26.99
CA SER A 39 -9.77 26.36 -28.09
C SER A 39 -9.42 27.82 -28.45
N LEU A 40 -8.16 28.09 -28.75
CA LEU A 40 -7.80 29.16 -29.68
C LEU A 40 -6.51 28.81 -30.43
N THR A 41 -6.69 28.77 -31.74
CA THR A 41 -5.71 28.68 -32.81
C THR A 41 -4.93 30.00 -32.96
N GLN A 42 -3.65 29.93 -33.31
CA GLN A 42 -3.00 31.05 -34.01
C GLN A 42 -1.98 30.56 -35.04
N ARG A 43 -2.11 31.19 -36.22
CA ARG A 43 -1.43 30.99 -37.50
C ARG A 43 -0.08 31.70 -37.58
N GLY A 44 0.77 31.20 -38.50
CA GLY A 44 1.76 31.97 -39.27
C GLY A 44 3.21 31.73 -38.81
N SER A 45 4.24 31.68 -39.66
CA SER A 45 4.36 31.65 -41.12
C SER A 45 5.77 31.14 -41.43
N SER A 46 5.94 30.57 -42.61
CA SER A 46 7.15 30.00 -43.22
C SER A 46 8.34 30.97 -43.37
N SER A 47 9.58 30.47 -43.23
CA SER A 47 10.71 30.88 -44.07
C SER A 47 11.88 29.88 -44.02
N MET A 48 12.34 29.46 -45.20
CA MET A 48 13.47 28.56 -45.47
C MET A 48 14.81 29.29 -45.39
N SER A 49 15.85 28.62 -44.88
CA SER A 49 17.26 28.78 -45.31
C SER A 49 18.11 27.60 -44.77
N GLN A 50 18.58 26.75 -45.68
CA GLN A 50 19.80 25.91 -45.57
C GLN A 50 20.91 26.62 -46.40
N PRO A 51 22.21 26.21 -46.43
CA PRO A 51 22.83 24.96 -45.97
C PRO A 51 24.18 25.14 -45.21
N THR A 52 24.74 24.06 -44.65
CA THR A 52 26.04 23.43 -45.03
C THR A 52 26.43 22.34 -44.04
N ALA A 53 27.03 21.26 -44.57
CA ALA A 53 27.48 20.08 -43.85
C ALA A 53 28.89 20.28 -43.26
N GLU A 54 29.19 19.62 -42.14
CA GLU A 54 30.28 18.63 -42.04
C GLU A 54 30.47 18.08 -40.60
N SER A 55 30.48 16.74 -40.51
CA SER A 55 31.16 15.84 -39.55
C SER A 55 30.89 15.88 -38.03
N GLU A 56 30.16 14.85 -37.58
CA GLU A 56 30.13 14.24 -36.24
C GLU A 56 31.51 13.64 -35.82
N PRO A 57 31.80 13.48 -34.51
CA PRO A 57 31.48 12.20 -33.87
C PRO A 57 30.71 12.31 -32.54
N ASN A 58 29.51 11.74 -32.60
CA ASN A 58 28.57 11.31 -31.58
C ASN A 58 29.20 10.72 -30.31
N SER A 59 29.10 11.46 -29.20
CA SER A 59 29.29 10.96 -27.83
C SER A 59 27.98 11.04 -27.01
N GLN A 60 26.84 10.76 -27.64
CA GLN A 60 25.54 10.64 -26.96
C GLN A 60 25.07 9.19 -27.00
N ASN A 61 25.69 8.31 -26.22
CA ASN A 61 25.25 6.91 -26.14
C ASN A 61 25.33 6.30 -24.73
N GLU A 62 25.12 7.09 -23.68
CA GLU A 62 24.85 6.53 -22.34
C GLU A 62 23.55 7.02 -21.68
N GLU A 63 22.91 8.10 -22.15
CA GLU A 63 21.69 8.64 -21.51
C GLU A 63 20.36 8.19 -22.15
N LYS A 64 20.37 7.41 -23.24
CA LYS A 64 19.15 7.02 -23.96
C LYS A 64 18.77 5.54 -23.81
N LYS A 65 18.75 5.05 -22.56
CA LYS A 65 18.02 3.81 -22.20
C LYS A 65 17.24 3.97 -20.89
N ALA A 66 16.61 5.11 -20.69
CA ALA A 66 15.70 5.35 -19.56
C ALA A 66 14.37 5.99 -20.03
N GLY A 67 14.00 5.78 -21.30
CA GLY A 67 12.72 6.22 -21.84
C GLY A 67 11.67 5.13 -21.75
N ASN A 68 10.73 5.30 -20.82
CA ASN A 68 9.39 4.69 -20.76
C ASN A 68 9.28 3.16 -20.83
N LEU A 69 9.65 2.52 -19.74
CA LEU A 69 8.73 1.55 -19.13
C LEU A 69 8.18 2.25 -17.90
N ASP A 70 6.87 2.52 -17.87
CA ASP A 70 6.21 3.13 -16.72
C ASP A 70 6.61 2.38 -15.45
N ASP A 71 7.50 2.97 -14.62
CA ASP A 71 7.97 2.30 -13.40
C ASP A 71 6.80 2.25 -12.42
N VAL A 72 6.14 1.10 -12.40
CA VAL A 72 4.90 0.88 -11.67
C VAL A 72 5.10 1.21 -10.20
N LEU A 73 4.24 2.09 -9.68
CA LEU A 73 4.16 2.37 -8.26
C LEU A 73 3.60 1.14 -7.53
N VAL A 74 4.31 0.69 -6.51
CA VAL A 74 3.96 -0.49 -5.74
C VAL A 74 3.99 -0.18 -4.25
N GLN A 75 3.03 -0.75 -3.53
CA GLN A 75 3.09 -0.87 -2.09
C GLN A 75 3.43 -2.32 -1.72
N TYR A 76 4.51 -2.51 -0.98
CA TYR A 76 4.83 -3.81 -0.40
C TYR A 76 4.16 -3.94 0.96
N VAL A 77 3.49 -5.06 1.18
CA VAL A 77 2.88 -5.46 2.46
C VAL A 77 3.53 -6.76 2.89
N VAL A 78 4.06 -6.84 4.11
CA VAL A 78 4.78 -8.02 4.61
C VAL A 78 4.09 -8.52 5.86
N LEU A 79 3.62 -9.76 5.79
CA LEU A 79 2.93 -10.45 6.86
C LEU A 79 3.85 -11.48 7.54
N ARG A 80 3.54 -11.79 8.79
CA ARG A 80 4.20 -12.83 9.58
C ARG A 80 3.54 -14.18 9.36
N ARG A 81 4.30 -15.17 8.87
CA ARG A 81 3.79 -16.53 8.61
C ARG A 81 3.34 -17.24 9.88
N ASP A 82 4.09 -17.09 10.98
CA ASP A 82 3.73 -17.64 12.28
C ASP A 82 2.36 -17.13 12.78
N LEU A 83 2.01 -15.87 12.48
CA LEU A 83 0.68 -15.33 12.79
C LEU A 83 -0.38 -15.86 11.80
N ILE A 84 -0.07 -15.96 10.51
CA ILE A 84 -0.98 -16.57 9.52
C ILE A 84 -1.39 -17.99 9.92
N ASP A 85 -0.46 -18.78 10.44
CA ASP A 85 -0.70 -20.17 10.82
C ASP A 85 -1.52 -20.31 12.12
N THR A 86 -1.58 -19.26 12.95
CA THR A 86 -2.17 -19.33 14.30
C THR A 86 -3.39 -18.42 14.49
N TRP A 87 -3.55 -17.40 13.65
CA TRP A 87 -4.60 -16.40 13.78
C TRP A 87 -5.74 -16.66 12.79
N PRO A 88 -6.97 -16.21 13.10
CA PRO A 88 -8.02 -16.15 12.09
C PRO A 88 -7.59 -15.32 10.89
N MET A 89 -7.87 -15.81 9.67
CA MET A 89 -7.52 -15.13 8.43
C MET A 89 -7.99 -13.66 8.41
N GLY A 90 -9.20 -13.38 8.91
CA GLY A 90 -9.75 -12.03 9.00
C GLY A 90 -8.92 -11.09 9.89
N SER A 91 -8.33 -11.61 10.97
CA SER A 91 -7.43 -10.83 11.84
C SER A 91 -6.18 -10.43 11.07
N VAL A 92 -5.54 -11.38 10.38
CA VAL A 92 -4.33 -11.13 9.57
C VAL A 92 -4.60 -10.10 8.46
N VAL A 93 -5.72 -10.24 7.74
CA VAL A 93 -6.13 -9.30 6.70
C VAL A 93 -6.26 -7.88 7.27
N THR A 94 -6.89 -7.76 8.44
CA THR A 94 -7.05 -6.48 9.15
C THR A 94 -5.70 -5.84 9.49
N GLN A 95 -4.71 -6.63 9.93
CA GLN A 95 -3.34 -6.14 10.18
C GLN A 95 -2.70 -5.56 8.91
N GLY A 96 -2.85 -6.25 7.77
CA GLY A 96 -2.39 -5.77 6.46
C GLY A 96 -3.04 -4.43 6.06
N CYS A 97 -4.36 -4.32 6.25
CA CYS A 97 -5.11 -3.09 5.99
C CYS A 97 -4.64 -1.93 6.88
N HIS A 98 -4.48 -2.16 8.18
CA HIS A 98 -4.00 -1.14 9.11
C HIS A 98 -2.61 -0.62 8.75
N ALA A 99 -1.67 -1.53 8.50
CA ALA A 99 -0.31 -1.15 8.09
C ALA A 99 -0.34 -0.34 6.79
N SER A 100 -1.09 -0.80 5.79
CA SER A 100 -1.15 -0.17 4.45
C SER A 100 -1.74 1.24 4.50
N VAL A 101 -2.89 1.40 5.16
CA VAL A 101 -3.56 2.71 5.30
C VAL A 101 -2.71 3.65 6.13
N SER A 102 -2.11 3.18 7.22
CA SER A 102 -1.23 4.02 8.04
C SER A 102 0.01 4.47 7.27
N ALA A 103 0.63 3.60 6.46
CA ALA A 103 1.78 3.98 5.65
C ALA A 103 1.44 5.04 4.60
N ILE A 104 0.28 4.91 3.94
CA ILE A 104 -0.24 5.90 2.98
C ILE A 104 -0.54 7.22 3.70
N TRP A 105 -1.32 7.20 4.77
CA TRP A 105 -1.75 8.41 5.46
C TRP A 105 -0.58 9.23 6.02
N SER A 106 0.43 8.55 6.60
CA SER A 106 1.64 9.21 7.11
C SER A 106 2.47 9.88 6.02
N HIS A 107 2.25 9.56 4.75
CA HIS A 107 2.99 10.10 3.61
C HIS A 107 2.05 10.60 2.50
N LYS A 108 0.85 11.04 2.84
CA LYS A 108 -0.18 11.41 1.86
C LYS A 108 0.23 12.59 0.95
N GLU A 109 1.17 13.42 1.39
CA GLU A 109 1.75 14.52 0.60
C GLU A 109 2.94 14.10 -0.30
N ASP A 110 3.45 12.88 -0.18
CA ASP A 110 4.55 12.40 -1.01
C ASP A 110 4.11 12.26 -2.47
N PRO A 111 4.91 12.71 -3.46
CA PRO A 111 4.51 12.70 -4.87
C PRO A 111 4.10 11.31 -5.39
N HIS A 112 4.78 10.24 -4.95
CA HIS A 112 4.43 8.88 -5.36
C HIS A 112 3.16 8.40 -4.67
N THR A 113 2.90 8.82 -3.43
CA THR A 113 1.65 8.49 -2.73
C THR A 113 0.46 9.20 -3.37
N LEU A 114 0.61 10.49 -3.72
CA LEU A 114 -0.39 11.26 -4.45
C LEU A 114 -0.69 10.63 -5.82
N GLN A 115 0.34 10.26 -6.59
CA GLN A 115 0.16 9.59 -7.88
C GLN A 115 -0.51 8.22 -7.71
N TYR A 116 -0.09 7.42 -6.72
CA TYR A 116 -0.67 6.10 -6.44
C TYR A 116 -2.16 6.17 -6.06
N CYS A 117 -2.57 7.22 -5.36
CA CYS A 117 -3.95 7.45 -4.94
C CYS A 117 -4.73 8.41 -5.86
N SER A 118 -4.19 8.76 -7.05
CA SER A 118 -4.86 9.67 -7.97
C SER A 118 -6.13 9.04 -8.56
N PRO A 119 -7.10 9.83 -9.05
CA PRO A 119 -8.31 9.31 -9.68
C PRO A 119 -8.04 8.32 -10.82
N GLU A 120 -6.93 8.49 -11.54
CA GLU A 120 -6.54 7.63 -12.65
C GLU A 120 -5.94 6.29 -12.20
N ASN A 121 -5.35 6.25 -11.00
CA ASN A 121 -4.60 5.08 -10.50
C ASN A 121 -5.29 4.34 -9.34
N ILE A 122 -6.30 4.94 -8.69
CA ILE A 122 -6.91 4.38 -7.48
C ILE A 122 -7.51 2.99 -7.71
N ASP A 123 -8.10 2.74 -8.88
CA ASP A 123 -8.68 1.45 -9.26
C ASP A 123 -7.65 0.46 -9.83
N SER A 124 -6.41 0.90 -10.07
CA SER A 124 -5.31 0.10 -10.62
C SER A 124 -4.10 0.00 -9.69
N MET A 125 -4.28 0.33 -8.41
CA MET A 125 -3.25 0.28 -7.37
C MET A 125 -2.56 -1.09 -7.30
N HIS A 126 -1.24 -1.13 -7.50
CA HIS A 126 -0.47 -2.36 -7.35
C HIS A 126 0.00 -2.58 -5.91
N LYS A 127 -0.27 -3.77 -5.37
CA LYS A 127 0.19 -4.20 -4.04
C LYS A 127 0.84 -5.58 -4.15
N VAL A 128 1.95 -5.77 -3.44
CA VAL A 128 2.64 -7.06 -3.37
C VAL A 128 2.69 -7.52 -1.92
N THR A 129 1.98 -8.61 -1.64
CA THR A 129 1.94 -9.21 -0.30
C THR A 129 3.01 -10.29 -0.18
N LEU A 130 3.94 -10.10 0.74
CA LEU A 130 5.05 -11.01 1.02
C LEU A 130 4.97 -11.53 2.44
N GLU A 131 5.75 -12.56 2.74
CA GLU A 131 5.82 -13.14 4.07
C GLU A 131 7.26 -13.21 4.62
N VAL A 132 7.36 -13.09 5.93
CA VAL A 132 8.52 -13.46 6.74
C VAL A 132 8.14 -14.55 7.73
N LYS A 133 9.08 -15.36 8.18
CA LYS A 133 8.73 -16.52 9.01
C LYS A 133 8.24 -16.13 10.41
N GLN A 134 8.92 -15.17 11.06
CA GLN A 134 8.71 -14.80 12.47
C GLN A 134 9.04 -13.33 12.73
N GLU A 135 8.77 -12.87 13.95
CA GLU A 135 9.01 -11.52 14.47
C GLU A 135 10.40 -10.95 14.16
N HIS A 136 11.47 -11.68 14.48
CA HIS A 136 12.82 -11.15 14.31
C HIS A 136 13.11 -10.75 12.84
N GLN A 137 12.51 -11.45 11.88
CA GLN A 137 12.69 -11.13 10.46
C GLN A 137 11.95 -9.86 10.05
N ILE A 138 10.75 -9.59 10.59
CA ILE A 138 10.01 -8.36 10.28
C ILE A 138 10.71 -7.13 10.90
N LEU A 139 11.26 -7.27 12.10
CA LEU A 139 12.06 -6.23 12.75
C LEU A 139 13.35 -5.94 11.97
N ASN A 140 14.09 -6.98 11.57
CA ASN A 140 15.28 -6.80 10.74
C ASN A 140 14.96 -6.15 9.38
N LEU A 141 13.80 -6.46 8.79
CA LEU A 141 13.35 -5.80 7.57
C LEU A 141 13.07 -4.32 7.82
N SER A 142 12.36 -3.99 8.90
CA SER A 142 12.08 -2.61 9.33
C SER A 142 13.37 -1.80 9.46
N GLU A 143 14.38 -2.32 10.16
CA GLU A 143 15.68 -1.64 10.31
C GLU A 143 16.43 -1.48 8.99
N LYS A 144 16.40 -2.49 8.10
CA LYS A 144 17.01 -2.38 6.76
C LYS A 144 16.34 -1.32 5.91
N LEU A 145 15.01 -1.25 5.93
CA LEU A 145 14.25 -0.23 5.20
C LEU A 145 14.56 1.16 5.75
N LYS A 146 14.61 1.31 7.08
CA LYS A 146 14.98 2.56 7.75
C LYS A 146 16.38 3.02 7.36
N ALA A 147 17.36 2.12 7.39
CA ALA A 147 18.74 2.39 6.97
C ALA A 147 18.83 2.76 5.48
N GLY A 148 17.97 2.18 4.64
CA GLY A 148 17.86 2.49 3.22
C GLY A 148 17.01 3.72 2.88
N GLY A 149 16.51 4.47 3.88
CA GLY A 149 15.63 5.62 3.65
C GLY A 149 14.26 5.27 3.08
N ILE A 150 13.84 4.00 3.16
CA ILE A 150 12.54 3.55 2.68
C ILE A 150 11.51 3.72 3.79
N ALA A 151 10.71 4.79 3.67
CA ALA A 151 9.59 5.05 4.55
C ALA A 151 8.54 3.92 4.52
N HIS A 152 8.20 3.44 5.72
CA HIS A 152 7.28 2.32 5.93
C HIS A 152 6.61 2.44 7.29
N LYS A 153 5.53 1.68 7.48
CA LYS A 153 4.86 1.46 8.76
C LYS A 153 5.13 0.04 9.22
N LEU A 154 5.74 -0.11 10.39
CA LEU A 154 5.63 -1.33 11.19
C LEU A 154 4.37 -1.22 12.05
N TRP A 155 3.39 -2.08 11.80
CA TRP A 155 2.18 -2.17 12.60
C TRP A 155 2.41 -3.08 13.80
N VAL A 156 2.06 -2.57 14.97
CA VAL A 156 2.24 -3.23 16.26
C VAL A 156 0.86 -3.32 16.91
N GLU A 157 0.37 -4.55 17.06
CA GLU A 157 -0.94 -4.81 17.63
C GLU A 157 -0.93 -4.59 19.14
N GLN A 158 -2.00 -4.00 19.66
CA GLN A 158 -2.23 -3.71 21.08
C GLN A 158 -3.35 -4.60 21.62
N PRO A 159 -3.35 -4.92 22.93
CA PRO A 159 -2.43 -4.47 23.98
C PRO A 159 -1.12 -5.26 24.10
N GLU A 160 -0.96 -6.36 23.37
CA GLU A 160 0.18 -7.29 23.52
C GLU A 160 1.50 -6.72 22.98
N ASN A 161 1.45 -5.61 22.23
CA ASN A 161 2.59 -4.90 21.66
C ASN A 161 3.44 -5.77 20.73
N ILE A 162 2.79 -6.55 19.86
CA ILE A 162 3.46 -7.47 18.93
C ILE A 162 3.51 -6.89 17.50
N PRO A 163 4.67 -6.87 16.83
CA PRO A 163 4.78 -6.42 15.45
C PRO A 163 4.16 -7.47 14.51
N THR A 164 3.06 -7.14 13.84
CA THR A 164 2.27 -8.12 13.06
C THR A 164 2.47 -7.99 11.55
N CYS A 165 2.59 -6.76 11.06
CA CYS A 165 2.64 -6.45 9.64
C CYS A 165 3.53 -5.25 9.38
N LEU A 166 4.12 -5.18 8.18
CA LEU A 166 4.84 -4.03 7.69
C LEU A 166 4.28 -3.61 6.33
N ALA A 167 4.11 -2.32 6.09
CA ALA A 167 3.76 -1.81 4.77
C ALA A 167 4.62 -0.60 4.40
N THR A 168 5.11 -0.54 3.16
CA THR A 168 5.78 0.66 2.65
C THR A 168 4.75 1.74 2.33
N LYS A 169 5.16 3.01 2.23
CA LYS A 169 4.41 3.91 1.35
C LYS A 169 4.54 3.43 -0.11
N PRO A 170 3.73 3.92 -1.05
CA PRO A 170 3.96 3.66 -2.47
C PRO A 170 5.35 4.15 -2.93
N TYR A 171 6.02 3.34 -3.73
CA TYR A 171 7.30 3.67 -4.37
C TYR A 171 7.35 3.18 -5.81
N PRO A 172 8.17 3.80 -6.67
CA PRO A 172 8.57 3.20 -7.93
C PRO A 172 9.23 1.85 -7.65
N LYS A 173 8.80 0.80 -8.36
CA LYS A 173 9.24 -0.57 -8.10
C LYS A 173 10.76 -0.71 -8.25
N SER A 174 11.37 0.00 -9.19
CA SER A 174 12.82 -0.02 -9.39
C SER A 174 13.62 0.40 -8.14
N VAL A 175 13.08 1.33 -7.34
CA VAL A 175 13.72 1.88 -6.14
C VAL A 175 13.63 0.91 -4.97
N VAL A 176 12.47 0.30 -4.77
CA VAL A 176 12.17 -0.43 -3.52
C VAL A 176 12.36 -1.94 -3.64
N ALA A 177 12.25 -2.53 -4.85
CA ALA A 177 12.19 -3.98 -5.01
C ALA A 177 13.41 -4.73 -4.46
N LEU A 178 14.60 -4.12 -4.47
CA LEU A 178 15.86 -4.72 -3.98
C LEU A 178 15.78 -5.18 -2.53
N PHE A 179 15.05 -4.45 -1.67
CA PHE A 179 14.89 -4.78 -0.25
C PHE A 179 14.06 -6.05 -0.02
N PHE A 180 13.21 -6.40 -0.99
CA PHE A 180 12.21 -7.45 -0.87
C PHE A 180 12.52 -8.72 -1.68
N LYS A 181 13.57 -8.70 -2.54
CA LYS A 181 13.92 -9.81 -3.46
C LYS A 181 14.08 -11.19 -2.79
N LYS A 182 14.46 -11.24 -1.51
CA LYS A 182 14.70 -12.48 -0.76
C LYS A 182 13.45 -13.01 -0.04
N LEU A 183 12.37 -12.24 0.00
CA LEU A 183 11.13 -12.64 0.64
C LEU A 183 10.25 -13.42 -0.33
N LYS A 184 9.40 -14.29 0.21
CA LYS A 184 8.47 -15.09 -0.57
C LYS A 184 7.13 -14.37 -0.69
N LEU A 185 6.42 -14.64 -1.79
CA LEU A 185 5.01 -14.25 -1.91
C LEU A 185 4.21 -14.95 -0.81
N CYS A 186 3.37 -14.20 -0.10
CA CYS A 186 2.47 -14.73 0.91
C CYS A 186 1.40 -15.59 0.22
N LYS A 187 1.27 -16.86 0.64
CA LYS A 187 0.32 -17.83 0.06
C LYS A 187 -0.69 -18.34 1.09
#